data_AF-A0AAU4D6F6-F1
#
_entry.id   AF-A0AAU4D6F6-F1
#
_cell.length_a   1.000
_cell.length_b   1.000
_cell.length_c   1.000
_cell.angle_alpha   90.00
_cell.angle_beta   90.00
_cell.angle_gamma   90.00
#
_symmetry.space_group_name_H-M   'P 1'
#
loop_
_entity.id
_entity.type
_entity.pdbx_description
1 polymer ?
#
loop_
_entity_poly.entity_id
_entity_poly.type
_entity_poly.pdbx_seq_one_letter_code
_entity_poly.pdbx_strand_id
1 'polypeptide(L)'
;MSSRPDRGTGGRRATVVVGGQWGDEAKGKISSYLALRDDPAVAVRAGLGPGAGHTVRYRGRTMKLRQVPSAVINPRTRLLLGAGVLIRPEVLLGEIEETGVGDRIGVDHRATVIEPGHIEAERSDPGLTDTVRSTGSGHGPALAGRAMRSARRAQDVPELAPYLTDVAAEANAAVDAGTGVLVEGTNGFGLSVLYGTYPYTVGKDSTAGSAAVDAGLGPLAVQDVVLVFRVMPTRVGAGPFPTEIDEREAERLGVVEYGTVTGRRRRVGRFDMDLAREAVLVNRPSRIALTFVDHVDPAAAGVTADELPESAQAFVKTVEEGLQRPVDLIGTGPDTEHVIDRWRTPGGTL
;
A
#
# COMPACT_ATOMS: atom_id res chain seq x y z
N MET A 1 -26.27 16.60 -8.06
CA MET A 1 -25.56 16.09 -9.26
C MET A 1 -24.35 16.99 -9.50
N SER A 2 -23.21 16.67 -8.88
CA SER A 2 -21.94 17.31 -9.24
C SER A 2 -21.40 16.54 -10.43
N SER A 3 -21.46 17.11 -11.62
CA SER A 3 -20.78 16.55 -12.79
C SER A 3 -19.30 16.36 -12.45
N ARG A 4 -18.78 15.14 -12.64
CA ARG A 4 -17.35 14.86 -12.52
C ARG A 4 -16.64 15.74 -13.56
N PRO A 5 -15.58 16.49 -13.22
CA PRO A 5 -14.83 17.22 -14.22
C PRO A 5 -14.22 16.21 -15.19
N ASP A 6 -14.57 16.34 -16.46
CA ASP A 6 -13.87 15.66 -17.56
C ASP A 6 -12.42 16.16 -17.55
N ARG A 7 -11.53 15.39 -16.93
CA ARG A 7 -10.09 15.58 -17.03
C ARG A 7 -9.60 14.71 -18.16
N GLY A 8 -10.01 15.05 -19.39
CA GLY A 8 -9.42 14.52 -20.60
C GLY A 8 -7.91 14.69 -20.54
N THR A 9 -7.17 13.58 -20.59
CA THR A 9 -5.80 13.34 -21.12
C THR A 9 -4.69 14.41 -21.02
N GLY A 10 -4.87 15.49 -20.26
CA GLY A 10 -3.93 16.60 -20.09
C GLY A 10 -2.96 16.34 -18.95
N GLY A 11 -1.82 15.73 -19.29
CA GLY A 11 -0.62 15.58 -18.47
C GLY A 11 -0.80 14.63 -17.28
N ARG A 12 -0.37 13.37 -17.39
CA ARG A 12 -0.42 12.43 -16.25
C ARG A 12 0.49 12.94 -15.12
N ARG A 13 -0.11 13.34 -13.99
CA ARG A 13 0.59 13.68 -12.75
C ARG A 13 0.76 12.43 -11.86
N ALA A 14 1.05 12.61 -10.57
CA ALA A 14 1.25 11.51 -9.65
C ALA A 14 -0.08 10.96 -9.07
N THR A 15 -0.21 9.64 -9.06
CA THR A 15 -1.24 8.87 -8.36
C THR A 15 -0.63 8.23 -7.13
N VAL A 16 -1.19 8.47 -5.95
CA VAL A 16 -0.71 7.90 -4.68
C VAL A 16 -1.70 6.84 -4.19
N VAL A 17 -1.23 5.62 -3.93
CA VAL A 17 -2.02 4.50 -3.41
C VAL A 17 -1.66 4.25 -1.95
N VAL A 18 -2.65 4.37 -1.05
CA VAL A 18 -2.47 4.17 0.41
C VAL A 18 -3.63 3.38 1.00
N GLY A 19 -3.43 2.82 2.19
CA GLY A 19 -4.40 1.95 2.87
C GLY A 19 -5.25 2.76 3.85
N GLY A 20 -6.54 2.46 3.93
CA GLY A 20 -7.47 3.14 4.83
C GLY A 20 -7.68 2.45 6.18
N GLN A 21 -7.08 1.29 6.42
CA GLN A 21 -7.29 0.47 7.62
C GLN A 21 -5.93 0.17 8.29
N TRP A 22 -5.73 -1.04 8.85
CA TRP A 22 -4.51 -1.43 9.54
C TRP A 22 -3.51 -2.18 8.65
N GLY A 23 -3.48 -1.87 7.35
CA GLY A 23 -2.67 -2.61 6.39
C GLY A 23 -3.39 -3.83 5.81
N ASP A 24 -2.70 -4.53 4.91
CA ASP A 24 -3.19 -5.74 4.25
C ASP A 24 -4.46 -5.59 3.40
N GLU A 25 -4.80 -4.36 3.00
CA GLU A 25 -5.94 -4.03 2.12
C GLU A 25 -5.68 -4.32 0.64
N ALA A 26 -4.65 -5.12 0.31
CA ALA A 26 -4.23 -5.42 -1.05
C ALA A 26 -3.85 -4.20 -1.93
N LYS A 27 -3.20 -3.18 -1.34
CA LYS A 27 -2.59 -2.05 -2.07
C LYS A 27 -1.69 -2.49 -3.22
N GLY A 28 -0.90 -3.55 -3.02
CA GLY A 28 -0.03 -4.12 -4.06
C GLY A 28 -0.80 -4.59 -5.29
N LYS A 29 -1.96 -5.23 -5.10
CA LYS A 29 -2.86 -5.62 -6.20
C LYS A 29 -3.37 -4.38 -6.95
N ILE A 30 -3.90 -3.39 -6.23
CA ILE A 30 -4.43 -2.16 -6.85
C ILE A 30 -3.32 -1.39 -7.58
N SER A 31 -2.13 -1.29 -6.99
CA SER A 31 -0.97 -0.66 -7.63
C SER A 31 -0.52 -1.42 -8.88
N SER A 32 -0.55 -2.75 -8.86
CA SER A 32 -0.26 -3.59 -10.02
C SER A 32 -1.29 -3.37 -11.14
N TYR A 33 -2.58 -3.36 -10.79
CA TYR A 33 -3.65 -3.09 -11.74
C TYR A 33 -3.48 -1.72 -12.41
N LEU A 34 -3.25 -0.68 -11.61
CA LEU A 34 -3.00 0.67 -12.11
C LEU A 34 -1.71 0.74 -12.94
N ALA A 35 -0.66 -0.01 -12.59
CA ALA A 35 0.56 -0.05 -13.39
C ALA A 35 0.33 -0.63 -14.80
N LEU A 36 -0.51 -1.67 -14.93
CA LEU A 36 -0.91 -2.20 -16.24
C LEU A 36 -1.85 -1.26 -16.99
N ARG A 37 -2.81 -0.68 -16.27
CA ARG A 37 -3.91 0.08 -16.87
C ARG A 37 -3.51 1.50 -17.26
N ASP A 38 -2.71 2.15 -16.43
CA ASP A 38 -2.31 3.54 -16.58
C ASP A 38 -0.90 3.70 -17.15
N ASP A 39 -0.12 2.63 -17.17
CA ASP A 39 1.21 2.61 -17.78
C ASP A 39 2.08 3.81 -17.35
N PRO A 40 2.31 3.99 -16.03
CA PRO A 40 3.14 5.08 -15.54
C PRO A 40 4.60 4.83 -15.94
N ALA A 41 5.30 5.90 -16.31
CA ALA A 41 6.74 5.82 -16.58
C ALA A 41 7.53 5.41 -15.33
N VAL A 42 7.11 5.90 -14.16
CA VAL A 42 7.79 5.67 -12.88
C VAL A 42 6.80 5.14 -11.83
N ALA A 43 7.21 4.13 -11.08
CA ALA A 43 6.54 3.71 -9.85
C ALA A 43 7.49 3.79 -8.66
N VAL A 44 7.07 4.44 -7.58
CA VAL A 44 7.88 4.68 -6.37
C VAL A 44 7.28 3.95 -5.18
N ARG A 45 8.05 3.05 -4.55
CA ARG A 45 7.72 2.51 -3.22
C ARG A 45 7.94 3.62 -2.19
N ALA A 46 6.93 3.83 -1.36
CA ALA A 46 6.92 4.76 -0.23
C ALA A 46 6.57 4.03 1.08
N GLY A 47 6.53 4.75 2.21
CA GLY A 47 6.22 4.21 3.52
C GLY A 47 7.44 3.63 4.24
N LEU A 48 7.25 2.50 4.94
CA LEU A 48 8.28 1.83 5.75
C LEU A 48 9.22 0.92 4.95
N GLY A 49 8.96 0.66 3.67
CA GLY A 49 9.70 -0.34 2.89
C GLY A 49 9.38 -1.76 3.37
N PRO A 50 10.35 -2.54 3.91
CA PRO A 50 10.19 -3.97 4.16
C PRO A 50 9.17 -4.34 5.26
N GLY A 51 8.56 -3.36 5.93
CA GLY A 51 7.57 -3.57 7.00
C GLY A 51 6.19 -4.04 6.51
N ALA A 52 5.93 -3.96 5.21
CA ALA A 52 4.74 -4.53 4.58
C ALA A 52 5.13 -5.54 3.50
N GLY A 53 4.30 -6.58 3.33
CA GLY A 53 4.42 -7.54 2.24
C GLY A 53 3.25 -7.35 1.29
N HIS A 54 3.55 -7.04 0.03
CA HIS A 54 2.57 -6.89 -1.04
C HIS A 54 2.62 -8.13 -1.92
N THR A 55 1.55 -8.92 -1.88
CA THR A 55 1.41 -10.09 -2.75
C THR A 55 0.76 -9.66 -4.06
N VAL A 56 1.40 -10.01 -5.17
CA VAL A 56 0.90 -9.77 -6.52
C VAL A 56 0.70 -11.12 -7.19
N ARG A 57 -0.47 -11.35 -7.79
CA ARG A 57 -0.72 -12.51 -8.64
C ARG A 57 -1.07 -12.02 -10.04
N TYR A 58 -0.32 -12.47 -11.04
CA TYR A 58 -0.52 -12.06 -12.42
C TYR A 58 -0.04 -13.16 -13.37
N ARG A 59 -0.88 -13.52 -14.35
CA ARG A 59 -0.57 -14.56 -15.36
C ARG A 59 -0.06 -15.87 -14.75
N GLY A 60 -0.72 -16.32 -13.68
CA GLY A 60 -0.38 -17.57 -12.98
C GLY A 60 0.89 -17.52 -12.11
N ARG A 61 1.58 -16.37 -12.04
CA ARG A 61 2.74 -16.17 -11.13
C ARG A 61 2.30 -15.44 -9.87
N THR A 62 2.83 -15.85 -8.72
CA THR A 62 2.64 -15.17 -7.44
C THR A 62 3.96 -14.64 -6.94
N MET A 63 4.04 -13.33 -6.67
CA MET A 63 5.23 -12.65 -6.16
C MET A 63 4.90 -12.05 -4.80
N LYS A 64 5.80 -12.21 -3.82
CA LYS A 64 5.65 -11.64 -2.47
C LYS A 64 6.72 -10.58 -2.26
N LEU A 65 6.35 -9.32 -2.47
CA LEU A 65 7.30 -8.21 -2.53
C LEU A 65 7.24 -7.40 -1.24
N ARG A 66 8.39 -7.08 -0.66
CA ARG A 66 8.50 -6.20 0.51
C ARG A 66 9.13 -4.87 0.15
N GLN A 67 10.04 -4.83 -0.82
CA GLN A 67 10.75 -3.60 -1.19
C GLN A 67 10.56 -3.22 -2.66
N VAL A 68 10.62 -4.18 -3.58
CA VAL A 68 10.33 -3.95 -5.00
C VAL A 68 8.87 -3.46 -5.15
N PRO A 69 8.61 -2.33 -5.83
CA PRO A 69 7.24 -1.86 -6.07
C PRO A 69 6.40 -2.90 -6.80
N SER A 70 5.11 -3.01 -6.48
CA SER A 70 4.20 -3.98 -7.09
C SER A 70 3.93 -3.71 -8.58
N ALA A 71 4.24 -2.51 -9.06
CA ALA A 71 4.31 -2.18 -10.49
C ALA A 71 5.35 -3.01 -11.28
N VAL A 72 6.13 -3.88 -10.62
CA VAL A 72 7.06 -4.84 -11.23
C VAL A 72 6.47 -5.61 -12.41
N ILE A 73 5.16 -5.86 -12.41
CA ILE A 73 4.49 -6.59 -13.48
C ILE A 73 4.40 -5.83 -14.80
N ASN A 74 4.53 -4.49 -14.79
CA ASN A 74 4.67 -3.70 -16.01
C ASN A 74 6.16 -3.62 -16.37
N PRO A 75 6.60 -4.22 -17.51
CA PRO A 75 8.00 -4.22 -17.91
C PRO A 75 8.53 -2.85 -18.35
N ARG A 76 7.64 -1.90 -18.68
CA ARG A 76 8.02 -0.55 -19.14
C ARG A 76 8.19 0.45 -18.01
N THR A 77 7.70 0.13 -16.82
CA THR A 77 7.75 1.04 -15.67
C THR A 77 9.10 0.96 -14.97
N ARG A 78 9.72 2.13 -14.78
CA ARG A 78 10.88 2.34 -13.92
C ARG A 78 10.47 2.14 -12.46
N LEU A 79 11.17 1.29 -11.72
CA LEU A 79 10.84 0.94 -10.33
C LEU A 79 11.79 1.65 -9.36
N LEU A 80 11.26 2.48 -8.47
CA LEU A 80 12.07 3.30 -7.56
C LEU A 80 11.70 3.06 -6.09
N LEU A 81 12.66 3.25 -5.19
CA LEU A 81 12.48 3.25 -3.74
C LEU A 81 12.82 4.64 -3.20
N GLY A 82 11.82 5.36 -2.70
CA GLY A 82 11.94 6.78 -2.33
C GLY A 82 12.86 7.06 -1.14
N ALA A 83 13.35 8.30 -1.03
CA ALA A 83 14.26 8.74 0.04
C ALA A 83 13.72 8.52 1.46
N GLY A 84 12.39 8.48 1.61
CA GLY A 84 11.73 8.26 2.90
C GLY A 84 11.59 6.79 3.31
N VAL A 85 11.90 5.83 2.43
CA VAL A 85 11.76 4.40 2.78
C VAL A 85 12.96 3.88 3.59
N LEU A 86 12.72 2.79 4.31
CA LEU A 86 13.79 2.00 4.89
C LEU A 86 14.22 0.91 3.90
N ILE A 87 15.51 0.66 3.83
CA ILE A 87 16.12 -0.34 2.95
C ILE A 87 16.74 -1.44 3.79
N ARG A 88 16.36 -2.68 3.52
CA ARG A 88 17.06 -3.88 4.00
C ARG A 88 17.81 -4.50 2.82
N PRO A 89 19.14 -4.30 2.69
CA PRO A 89 19.89 -4.68 1.50
C PRO A 89 19.70 -6.14 1.11
N GLU A 90 19.73 -7.07 2.06
CA GLU A 90 19.64 -8.50 1.78
C GLU A 90 18.28 -8.88 1.18
N VAL A 91 17.20 -8.28 1.68
CA VAL A 91 15.85 -8.51 1.15
C VAL A 91 15.69 -7.87 -0.22
N LEU A 92 16.25 -6.67 -0.44
CA LEU A 92 16.12 -5.98 -1.71
C LEU A 92 16.88 -6.71 -2.81
N LEU A 93 18.12 -7.10 -2.55
CA LEU A 93 18.95 -7.82 -3.51
C LEU A 93 18.34 -9.18 -3.86
N GLY A 94 17.79 -9.91 -2.88
CA GLY A 94 17.06 -11.15 -3.13
C GLY A 94 15.82 -10.95 -3.99
N GLU A 95 15.03 -9.89 -3.74
CA GLU A 95 13.88 -9.56 -4.60
C GLU A 95 14.31 -9.11 -6.01
N ILE A 96 15.43 -8.40 -6.16
CA ILE A 96 15.97 -8.02 -7.48
C ILE A 96 16.33 -9.27 -8.30
N GLU A 97 16.98 -10.25 -7.67
CA GLU A 97 17.35 -11.52 -8.31
C GLU A 97 16.09 -12.32 -8.68
N GLU A 98 15.15 -12.50 -7.75
CA GLU A 98 13.91 -13.27 -7.99
C GLU A 98 13.06 -12.66 -9.11
N THR A 99 13.02 -11.34 -9.20
CA THR A 99 12.15 -10.61 -10.14
C THR A 99 12.84 -10.22 -11.45
N GLY A 100 14.18 -10.26 -11.51
CA GLY A 100 14.95 -9.94 -12.70
C GLY A 100 14.89 -8.46 -13.13
N VAL A 101 14.74 -7.53 -12.18
CA VAL A 101 14.50 -6.09 -12.47
C VAL A 101 15.71 -5.19 -12.25
N GLY A 102 16.90 -5.77 -12.14
CA GLY A 102 18.13 -5.04 -11.81
C GLY A 102 18.46 -3.87 -12.74
N ASP A 103 18.04 -3.95 -14.01
CA ASP A 103 18.26 -2.93 -15.04
C ASP A 103 17.32 -1.72 -14.95
N ARG A 104 16.21 -1.85 -14.22
CA ARG A 104 15.16 -0.81 -14.12
C ARG A 104 14.75 -0.49 -12.69
N ILE A 105 15.44 -1.03 -11.69
CA ILE A 105 15.23 -0.71 -10.27
C ILE A 105 16.20 0.38 -9.78
N GLY A 106 15.75 1.24 -8.88
CA GLY A 106 16.51 2.38 -8.39
C GLY A 106 16.23 2.63 -6.91
N VAL A 107 17.28 2.91 -6.15
CA VAL A 107 17.21 3.20 -4.71
C VAL A 107 17.65 4.63 -4.52
N ASP A 108 16.84 5.45 -3.87
CA ASP A 108 17.28 6.79 -3.53
C ASP A 108 18.50 6.72 -2.60
N HIS A 109 19.57 7.39 -3.00
CA HIS A 109 20.84 7.41 -2.28
C HIS A 109 20.69 7.91 -0.82
N ARG A 110 19.61 8.65 -0.49
CA ARG A 110 19.32 9.21 0.84
C ARG A 110 18.47 8.28 1.72
N ALA A 111 17.95 7.17 1.19
CA ALA A 111 17.12 6.22 1.93
C ALA A 111 17.88 5.63 3.13
N THR A 112 17.16 5.31 4.21
CA THR A 112 17.78 4.85 5.47
C THR A 112 17.96 3.34 5.46
N VAL A 113 19.09 2.83 5.94
CA VAL A 113 19.38 1.39 5.96
C VAL A 113 18.98 0.77 7.30
N ILE A 114 18.33 -0.38 7.25
CA ILE A 114 18.08 -1.23 8.42
C ILE A 114 19.31 -2.12 8.62
N GLU A 115 20.01 -1.89 9.73
CA GLU A 115 21.20 -2.65 10.11
C GLU A 115 20.84 -3.78 11.10
N PRO A 116 21.68 -4.83 11.22
CA PRO A 116 21.44 -5.92 12.17
C PRO A 116 21.22 -5.45 13.62
N GLY A 117 21.94 -4.42 14.05
CA GLY A 117 21.76 -3.83 15.38
C GLY A 117 20.37 -3.21 15.61
N HIS A 118 19.70 -2.71 14.56
CA HIS A 118 18.31 -2.25 14.67
C HIS A 118 17.35 -3.41 14.91
N ILE A 119 17.59 -4.56 14.27
CA ILE A 119 16.79 -5.78 14.43
C ILE A 119 16.92 -6.31 15.86
N GLU A 120 18.15 -6.37 16.37
CA GLU A 120 18.43 -6.79 17.75
C GLU A 120 17.77 -5.83 18.75
N ALA A 121 17.97 -4.52 18.58
CA ALA A 121 17.36 -3.51 19.45
C ALA A 121 15.82 -3.62 19.49
N GLU A 122 15.15 -3.83 18.35
CA GLU A 122 13.69 -3.99 18.32
C GLU A 122 13.23 -5.29 19.01
N ARG A 123 14.00 -6.37 18.91
CA ARG A 123 13.67 -7.67 19.50
C ARG A 123 13.99 -7.76 21.00
N SER A 124 14.87 -6.89 21.48
CA SER A 124 15.25 -6.83 22.90
C SER A 124 14.44 -5.82 23.71
N ASP A 125 13.54 -5.06 23.07
CA ASP A 125 12.66 -4.08 23.72
C ASP A 125 11.28 -4.70 24.03
N PRO A 126 10.94 -4.98 25.31
CA PRO A 126 9.64 -5.56 25.68
C PRO A 126 8.44 -4.67 25.36
N GLY A 127 8.63 -3.34 25.30
CA GLY A 127 7.60 -2.41 24.86
C GLY A 127 7.24 -2.64 23.38
N LEU A 128 8.25 -2.91 22.54
CA LEU A 128 8.02 -3.20 21.13
C LEU A 128 7.56 -4.65 20.90
N THR A 129 8.13 -5.64 21.58
CA THR A 129 7.79 -7.06 21.35
C THR A 129 6.49 -7.50 22.02
N ASP A 130 6.27 -7.11 23.27
CA ASP A 130 5.20 -7.69 24.09
C ASP A 130 3.96 -6.78 24.07
N THR A 131 4.18 -5.46 24.13
CA THR A 131 3.10 -4.46 24.14
C THR A 131 2.64 -4.15 22.72
N VAL A 132 3.49 -3.59 21.86
CA VAL A 132 3.10 -3.24 20.48
C VAL A 132 2.95 -4.49 19.61
N ARG A 133 3.73 -5.54 19.90
CA ARG A 133 3.88 -6.73 19.06
C ARG A 133 4.39 -6.37 17.67
N SER A 134 5.48 -5.62 17.62
CA SER A 134 6.20 -5.21 16.41
C SER A 134 6.58 -6.40 15.52
N THR A 135 7.07 -6.09 14.32
CA THR A 135 7.52 -7.12 13.35
C THR A 135 8.88 -7.73 13.71
N GLY A 136 9.63 -7.14 14.63
CA GLY A 136 11.00 -7.55 14.96
C GLY A 136 11.96 -7.43 13.77
N SER A 137 11.75 -6.40 12.94
CA SER A 137 12.47 -6.20 11.65
C SER A 137 13.36 -4.96 11.63
N GLY A 138 13.49 -4.25 12.76
CA GLY A 138 14.39 -3.12 12.94
C GLY A 138 13.84 -1.77 12.45
N HIS A 139 12.55 -1.66 12.16
CA HIS A 139 11.97 -0.43 11.60
C HIS A 139 11.98 0.72 12.62
N GLY A 140 11.55 0.43 13.85
CA GLY A 140 11.47 1.44 14.91
C GLY A 140 12.85 2.04 15.22
N PRO A 141 13.84 1.21 15.58
CA PRO A 141 15.20 1.67 15.84
C PRO A 141 15.86 2.38 14.65
N ALA A 142 15.65 1.90 13.41
CA ALA A 142 16.19 2.57 12.22
C ALA A 142 15.59 3.98 12.03
N LEU A 143 14.28 4.14 12.24
CA LEU A 143 13.62 5.45 12.20
C LEU A 143 14.08 6.36 13.33
N ALA A 144 14.26 5.82 14.54
CA ALA A 144 14.82 6.56 15.66
C ALA A 144 16.24 7.06 15.33
N GLY A 145 17.09 6.21 14.76
CA GLY A 145 18.42 6.60 14.28
C GLY A 145 18.36 7.68 13.19
N ARG A 146 17.39 7.60 12.26
CA ARG A 146 17.18 8.65 11.25
C ARG A 146 16.76 9.97 11.89
N ALA A 147 15.83 9.93 12.85
CA ALA A 147 15.39 11.09 13.61
C ALA A 147 16.53 11.70 14.44
N MET A 148 17.45 10.87 14.95
CA MET A 148 18.65 11.29 15.68
C MET A 148 19.85 11.62 14.77
N ARG A 149 19.69 11.53 13.45
CA ARG A 149 20.72 11.79 12.43
C ARG A 149 21.97 10.90 12.56
N SER A 150 21.79 9.68 13.07
CA SER A 150 22.86 8.69 13.25
C SER A 150 22.74 7.48 12.32
N ALA A 151 21.59 7.26 11.68
CA ALA A 151 21.38 6.10 10.82
C ALA A 151 22.16 6.19 9.49
N ARG A 152 22.71 5.05 9.06
CA ARG A 152 23.37 4.88 7.76
C ARG A 152 22.39 5.03 6.60
N ARG A 153 22.87 5.53 5.45
CA ARG A 153 22.06 5.71 4.23
C ARG A 153 22.46 4.72 3.14
N ALA A 154 21.59 4.56 2.14
CA ALA A 154 21.79 3.64 1.03
C ALA A 154 23.11 3.90 0.27
N GLN A 155 23.47 5.18 0.08
CA GLN A 155 24.75 5.56 -0.53
C GLN A 155 25.99 5.04 0.20
N ASP A 156 25.87 4.74 1.48
CA ASP A 156 26.99 4.30 2.30
C ASP A 156 27.17 2.78 2.21
N VAL A 157 26.30 2.04 1.49
CA VAL A 157 26.30 0.57 1.34
C VAL A 157 26.83 0.18 -0.04
N PRO A 158 28.04 -0.40 -0.15
CA PRO A 158 28.67 -0.72 -1.43
C PRO A 158 27.84 -1.62 -2.36
N GLU A 159 27.13 -2.59 -1.79
CA GLU A 159 26.30 -3.55 -2.52
C GLU A 159 25.09 -2.90 -3.22
N LEU A 160 24.68 -1.72 -2.76
CA LEU A 160 23.60 -0.96 -3.38
C LEU A 160 24.09 -0.03 -4.49
N ALA A 161 25.41 0.20 -4.62
CA ALA A 161 25.99 1.16 -5.57
C ALA A 161 25.45 1.05 -7.01
N PRO A 162 25.24 -0.14 -7.60
CA PRO A 162 24.70 -0.26 -8.96
C PRO A 162 23.27 0.27 -9.13
N TYR A 163 22.52 0.41 -8.03
CA TYR A 163 21.10 0.76 -8.04
C TYR A 163 20.84 2.18 -7.52
N LEU A 164 21.85 2.90 -7.07
CA LEU A 164 21.66 4.23 -6.48
C LEU A 164 21.23 5.25 -7.54
N THR A 165 20.28 6.11 -7.16
CA THR A 165 19.81 7.23 -8.00
C THR A 165 19.28 8.39 -7.13
N ASP A 166 18.86 9.48 -7.77
CA ASP A 166 18.02 10.51 -7.16
C ASP A 166 16.55 10.28 -7.59
N VAL A 167 15.78 9.66 -6.70
CA VAL A 167 14.39 9.29 -7.00
C VAL A 167 13.49 10.53 -7.11
N ALA A 168 13.76 11.57 -6.32
CA ALA A 168 13.03 12.82 -6.42
C ALA A 168 13.22 13.46 -7.79
N ALA A 169 14.45 13.46 -8.32
CA ALA A 169 14.72 13.98 -9.66
C ALA A 169 14.00 13.18 -10.76
N GLU A 170 14.10 11.84 -10.74
CA GLU A 170 13.42 10.98 -11.72
C GLU A 170 11.89 11.11 -11.65
N ALA A 171 11.32 11.14 -10.44
CA ALA A 171 9.87 11.26 -10.24
C ALA A 171 9.35 12.63 -10.70
N ASN A 172 10.03 13.73 -10.36
CA ASN A 172 9.61 15.07 -10.81
C ASN A 172 9.79 15.23 -12.32
N ALA A 173 10.84 14.66 -12.93
CA ALA A 173 10.99 14.66 -14.39
C ALA A 173 9.81 13.95 -15.09
N ALA A 174 9.34 12.83 -14.54
CA ALA A 174 8.17 12.13 -15.06
C ALA A 174 6.84 12.91 -14.86
N VAL A 175 6.73 13.68 -13.77
CA VAL A 175 5.61 14.61 -13.56
C VAL A 175 5.64 15.74 -14.58
N ASP A 176 6.79 16.40 -14.77
CA ASP A 176 6.96 17.51 -15.70
C ASP A 176 6.74 17.09 -17.15
N ALA A 177 7.16 15.88 -17.51
CA ALA A 177 6.92 15.28 -18.82
C ALA A 177 5.46 14.80 -19.01
N GLY A 178 4.65 14.77 -17.94
CA GLY A 178 3.28 14.27 -17.99
C GLY A 178 3.18 12.78 -18.31
N THR A 179 4.22 12.00 -18.04
CA THR A 179 4.32 10.56 -18.34
C THR A 179 3.79 9.67 -17.21
N GLY A 180 3.41 10.29 -16.08
CA GLY A 180 2.74 9.65 -14.96
C GLY A 180 3.70 9.02 -13.95
N VAL A 181 3.33 9.16 -12.67
CA VAL A 181 4.03 8.57 -11.53
C VAL A 181 3.02 7.81 -10.68
N LEU A 182 3.35 6.58 -10.29
CA LEU A 182 2.56 5.80 -9.33
C LEU A 182 3.34 5.68 -8.02
N VAL A 183 2.83 6.25 -6.94
CA VAL A 183 3.42 6.11 -5.61
C VAL A 183 2.65 5.05 -4.83
N GLU A 184 3.36 4.06 -4.31
CA GLU A 184 2.80 2.95 -3.57
C GLU A 184 3.22 3.01 -2.11
N GLY A 185 2.29 3.38 -1.23
CA GLY A 185 2.50 3.38 0.21
C GLY A 185 2.43 1.99 0.85
N THR A 186 3.04 1.84 2.01
CA THR A 186 2.91 0.64 2.86
C THR A 186 1.95 0.89 4.02
N ASN A 187 1.54 -0.19 4.70
CA ASN A 187 0.67 -0.13 5.88
C ASN A 187 -0.69 0.56 5.57
N GLY A 188 -1.37 1.09 6.57
CA GLY A 188 -2.65 1.77 6.37
C GLY A 188 -2.86 2.84 7.43
N PHE A 189 -3.87 3.69 7.22
CA PHE A 189 -4.21 4.83 8.05
C PHE A 189 -4.27 4.49 9.55
N GLY A 190 -4.90 3.38 9.93
CA GLY A 190 -5.03 2.94 11.32
C GLY A 190 -3.71 2.56 12.00
N LEU A 191 -2.63 2.40 11.23
CA LEU A 191 -1.26 2.19 11.73
C LEU A 191 -0.39 3.46 11.67
N SER A 192 -0.91 4.61 11.24
CA SER A 192 -0.17 5.87 11.28
C SER A 192 0.32 6.18 12.69
N VAL A 193 1.60 6.58 12.84
CA VAL A 193 2.14 7.04 14.12
C VAL A 193 1.44 8.32 14.65
N LEU A 194 0.80 9.08 13.76
CA LEU A 194 0.17 10.36 14.09
C LEU A 194 -1.34 10.21 14.33
N TYR A 195 -2.01 9.47 13.46
CA TYR A 195 -3.48 9.39 13.40
C TYR A 195 -4.03 8.00 13.75
N GLY A 196 -3.16 6.98 13.82
CA GLY A 196 -3.56 5.62 14.13
C GLY A 196 -3.76 5.39 15.63
N THR A 197 -3.93 4.12 16.00
CA THR A 197 -4.17 3.71 17.39
C THR A 197 -2.89 3.70 18.23
N TYR A 198 -2.26 4.86 18.44
CA TYR A 198 -1.02 4.99 19.22
C TYR A 198 -1.19 4.43 20.65
N PRO A 199 -0.23 3.67 21.20
CA PRO A 199 1.11 3.36 20.66
C PRO A 199 1.16 2.16 19.70
N TYR A 200 0.03 1.49 19.43
CA TYR A 200 -0.06 0.30 18.58
C TYR A 200 -0.07 0.65 17.09
N THR A 201 0.98 1.33 16.64
CA THR A 201 1.15 1.90 15.31
C THR A 201 2.52 1.51 14.77
N VAL A 202 2.79 1.80 13.50
CA VAL A 202 4.16 1.78 13.01
C VAL A 202 4.87 3.10 13.34
N GLY A 203 6.20 3.12 13.33
CA GLY A 203 6.98 4.31 13.71
C GLY A 203 6.94 5.49 12.73
N LYS A 204 6.05 5.46 11.73
CA LYS A 204 5.95 6.45 10.66
C LYS A 204 4.50 6.68 10.26
N ASP A 205 4.18 7.87 9.77
CA ASP A 205 2.87 8.13 9.17
C ASP A 205 2.68 7.36 7.85
N SER A 206 1.44 6.94 7.58
CA SER A 206 1.05 6.10 6.43
C SER A 206 -0.01 6.77 5.54
N THR A 207 -0.16 8.10 5.64
CA THR A 207 -1.08 8.86 4.77
C THR A 207 -0.49 9.11 3.38
N ALA A 208 -1.36 9.53 2.45
CA ALA A 208 -0.98 9.93 1.10
C ALA A 208 0.03 11.08 1.09
N GLY A 209 -0.08 12.02 2.04
CA GLY A 209 0.87 13.13 2.17
C GLY A 209 2.28 12.62 2.47
N SER A 210 2.41 11.72 3.44
CA SER A 210 3.69 11.10 3.77
C SER A 210 4.25 10.25 2.63
N ALA A 211 3.38 9.50 1.93
CA ALA A 211 3.80 8.72 0.78
C ALA A 211 4.34 9.62 -0.36
N ALA A 212 3.73 10.78 -0.61
CA ALA A 212 4.23 11.75 -1.59
C ALA A 212 5.59 12.34 -1.18
N VAL A 213 5.77 12.68 0.11
CA VAL A 213 7.04 13.17 0.65
C VAL A 213 8.15 12.13 0.48
N ASP A 214 7.85 10.85 0.72
CA ASP A 214 8.82 9.77 0.54
C ASP A 214 9.34 9.65 -0.89
N ALA A 215 8.46 9.92 -1.86
CA ALA A 215 8.78 9.94 -3.28
C ALA A 215 9.45 11.24 -3.75
N GLY A 216 9.60 12.24 -2.86
CA GLY A 216 10.16 13.55 -3.22
C GLY A 216 9.21 14.42 -4.05
N LEU A 217 7.90 14.22 -3.91
CA LEU A 217 6.89 14.96 -4.65
C LEU A 217 6.24 16.04 -3.77
N GLY A 218 6.16 17.26 -4.30
CA GLY A 218 5.39 18.33 -3.68
C GLY A 218 3.87 18.03 -3.70
N PRO A 219 3.08 18.59 -2.78
CA PRO A 219 1.65 18.30 -2.69
C PRO A 219 0.87 18.65 -3.96
N LEU A 220 1.30 19.66 -4.72
CA LEU A 220 0.65 20.05 -5.99
C LEU A 220 0.98 19.12 -7.18
N ALA A 221 1.94 18.22 -7.03
CA ALA A 221 2.25 17.18 -8.01
C ALA A 221 1.30 15.98 -7.88
N VAL A 222 0.68 15.78 -6.71
CA VAL A 222 -0.29 14.71 -6.49
C VAL A 222 -1.63 15.10 -7.10
N GLN A 223 -2.10 14.33 -8.07
CA GLN A 223 -3.39 14.54 -8.72
C GLN A 223 -4.46 13.61 -8.18
N ASP A 224 -4.09 12.36 -7.97
CA ASP A 224 -5.01 11.32 -7.55
C ASP A 224 -4.49 10.66 -6.28
N VAL A 225 -5.41 10.44 -5.35
CA VAL A 225 -5.18 9.64 -4.15
C VAL A 225 -6.18 8.50 -4.17
N VAL A 226 -5.67 7.28 -4.26
CA VAL A 226 -6.44 6.03 -4.21
C VAL A 226 -6.34 5.49 -2.80
N LEU A 227 -7.45 5.54 -2.07
CA LEU A 227 -7.53 4.98 -0.72
C LEU A 227 -8.13 3.57 -0.80
N VAL A 228 -7.34 2.59 -0.37
CA VAL A 228 -7.68 1.17 -0.48
C VAL A 228 -8.23 0.65 0.85
N PHE A 229 -9.39 0.03 0.78
CA PHE A 229 -10.03 -0.70 1.87
C PHE A 229 -10.18 -2.17 1.50
N ARG A 230 -10.30 -3.03 2.51
CA ARG A 230 -10.81 -4.40 2.36
C ARG A 230 -12.15 -4.54 3.08
N VAL A 231 -13.03 -5.39 2.56
CA VAL A 231 -14.39 -5.59 3.10
C VAL A 231 -14.40 -6.05 4.56
N MET A 232 -13.41 -6.84 4.96
CA MET A 232 -13.26 -7.38 6.31
C MET A 232 -11.87 -6.99 6.83
N PRO A 233 -11.70 -5.83 7.51
CA PRO A 233 -10.39 -5.37 7.97
C PRO A 233 -9.65 -6.43 8.79
N THR A 234 -8.32 -6.33 8.73
CA THR A 234 -7.43 -7.21 9.49
C THR A 234 -6.41 -6.40 10.26
N ARG A 235 -5.97 -6.94 11.40
CA ARG A 235 -4.93 -6.34 12.21
C ARG A 235 -3.90 -7.38 12.62
N VAL A 236 -2.62 -7.02 12.48
CA VAL A 236 -1.48 -7.79 12.99
C VAL A 236 -0.97 -7.12 14.26
N GLY A 237 -0.70 -7.91 15.29
CA GLY A 237 -0.19 -7.39 16.56
C GLY A 237 -1.29 -6.96 17.53
N ALA A 238 -0.89 -6.25 18.58
CA ALA A 238 -1.80 -5.79 19.62
C ALA A 238 -2.56 -4.51 19.22
N GLY A 239 -3.37 -4.02 20.14
CA GLY A 239 -4.06 -2.74 20.06
C GLY A 239 -5.57 -2.83 19.79
N PRO A 240 -6.30 -1.72 19.92
CA PRO A 240 -7.74 -1.70 19.78
C PRO A 240 -8.20 -2.13 18.39
N PHE A 241 -9.27 -2.94 18.33
CA PHE A 241 -9.91 -3.29 17.08
C PHE A 241 -11.42 -3.37 17.32
N PRO A 242 -12.14 -2.23 17.22
CA PRO A 242 -13.51 -2.12 17.71
C PRO A 242 -14.49 -3.11 17.07
N THR A 243 -14.26 -3.48 15.81
CA THR A 243 -15.12 -4.37 15.03
C THR A 243 -14.60 -5.81 14.94
N GLU A 244 -13.63 -6.18 15.78
CA GLU A 244 -13.07 -7.53 15.81
C GLU A 244 -14.14 -8.59 16.04
N ILE A 245 -14.10 -9.66 15.24
CA ILE A 245 -14.90 -10.86 15.41
C ILE A 245 -14.09 -11.94 16.13
N ASP A 246 -14.77 -12.88 16.78
CA ASP A 246 -14.09 -13.98 17.45
C ASP A 246 -13.45 -14.97 16.44
N GLU A 247 -12.46 -15.73 16.89
CA GLU A 247 -11.70 -16.65 16.03
C GLU A 247 -12.58 -17.75 15.40
N ARG A 248 -13.64 -18.20 16.10
CA ARG A 248 -14.54 -19.24 15.59
C ARG A 248 -15.43 -18.68 14.48
N GLU A 249 -15.87 -17.43 14.61
CA GLU A 249 -16.57 -16.73 13.55
C GLU A 249 -15.68 -16.55 12.32
N ALA A 250 -14.42 -16.12 12.50
CA ALA A 250 -13.47 -15.99 11.39
C ALA A 250 -13.21 -17.33 10.67
N GLU A 251 -13.13 -18.43 11.41
CA GLU A 251 -13.00 -19.79 10.85
C GLU A 251 -14.24 -20.21 10.07
N ARG A 252 -15.44 -20.00 10.61
CA ARG A 252 -16.70 -20.31 9.91
C ARG A 252 -16.86 -19.52 8.61
N LEU A 253 -16.41 -18.26 8.59
CA LEU A 253 -16.45 -17.41 7.42
C LEU A 253 -15.33 -17.69 6.41
N GLY A 254 -14.34 -18.53 6.76
CA GLY A 254 -13.21 -18.84 5.87
C GLY A 254 -12.27 -17.66 5.63
N VAL A 255 -12.26 -16.66 6.51
CA VAL A 255 -11.50 -15.40 6.37
C VAL A 255 -10.22 -15.37 7.21
N VAL A 256 -9.77 -16.54 7.68
CA VAL A 256 -8.53 -16.65 8.47
C VAL A 256 -7.32 -16.37 7.58
N GLU A 257 -6.52 -15.40 7.99
CA GLU A 257 -5.33 -14.99 7.24
C GLU A 257 -4.08 -14.92 8.14
N TYR A 258 -2.91 -15.03 7.52
CA TYR A 258 -1.61 -14.96 8.18
C TYR A 258 -0.77 -13.84 7.57
N GLY A 259 -0.05 -13.10 8.42
CA GLY A 259 0.81 -12.01 7.99
C GLY A 259 1.98 -12.51 7.12
N THR A 260 2.21 -11.87 5.97
CA THR A 260 3.26 -12.29 5.02
C THR A 260 4.68 -12.19 5.57
N VAL A 261 4.92 -11.24 6.48
CA VAL A 261 6.25 -11.00 7.07
C VAL A 261 6.49 -11.88 8.30
N THR A 262 5.55 -11.88 9.25
CA THR A 262 5.76 -12.54 10.56
C THR A 262 5.14 -13.93 10.65
N GLY A 263 4.30 -14.34 9.69
CA GLY A 263 3.53 -15.60 9.76
C GLY A 263 2.46 -15.65 10.86
N ARG A 264 2.20 -14.55 11.55
CA ARG A 264 1.25 -14.50 12.68
C ARG A 264 -0.18 -14.47 12.15
N ARG A 265 -1.10 -15.16 12.84
CA ARG A 265 -2.55 -15.09 12.56
C ARG A 265 -3.02 -13.63 12.67
N ARG A 266 -3.75 -13.16 11.68
CA ARG A 266 -4.39 -11.85 11.67
C ARG A 266 -5.67 -11.91 12.48
N ARG A 267 -5.89 -10.88 13.30
CA ARG A 267 -7.22 -10.58 13.84
C ARG A 267 -8.08 -10.07 12.70
N VAL A 268 -9.34 -10.44 12.67
CA VAL A 268 -10.29 -10.08 11.60
C VAL A 268 -11.45 -9.32 12.23
N GLY A 269 -12.00 -8.35 11.51
CA GLY A 269 -13.18 -7.61 11.96
C GLY A 269 -14.14 -7.29 10.83
N ARG A 270 -15.33 -6.84 11.22
CA ARG A 270 -16.31 -6.26 10.29
C ARG A 270 -15.85 -4.90 9.81
N PHE A 271 -16.36 -4.43 8.67
CA PHE A 271 -16.00 -3.14 8.11
C PHE A 271 -16.23 -2.01 9.12
N ASP A 272 -15.18 -1.26 9.45
CA ASP A 272 -15.21 -0.14 10.38
C ASP A 272 -15.46 1.16 9.61
N MET A 273 -16.72 1.62 9.63
CA MET A 273 -17.13 2.81 8.89
C MET A 273 -16.56 4.10 9.50
N ASP A 274 -16.35 4.14 10.81
CA ASP A 274 -15.86 5.34 11.48
C ASP A 274 -14.38 5.55 11.20
N LEU A 275 -13.57 4.47 11.27
CA LEU A 275 -12.18 4.51 10.81
C LEU A 275 -12.09 4.88 9.33
N ALA A 276 -12.96 4.32 8.49
CA ALA A 276 -12.94 4.60 7.07
C ALA A 276 -13.27 6.08 6.76
N ARG A 277 -14.24 6.68 7.47
CA ARG A 277 -14.55 8.12 7.37
C ARG A 277 -13.37 8.99 7.80
N GLU A 278 -12.69 8.63 8.88
CA GLU A 278 -11.50 9.36 9.35
C GLU A 278 -10.36 9.28 8.33
N ALA A 279 -10.10 8.07 7.79
CA ALA A 279 -9.10 7.87 6.74
C ALA A 279 -9.42 8.71 5.48
N VAL A 280 -10.69 8.79 5.07
CA VAL A 280 -11.16 9.64 3.96
C VAL A 280 -10.98 11.13 4.28
N LEU A 281 -11.28 11.56 5.52
CA LEU A 281 -11.13 12.94 5.94
C LEU A 281 -9.68 13.43 5.84
N VAL A 282 -8.73 12.62 6.32
CA VAL A 282 -7.30 12.97 6.36
C VAL A 282 -6.64 12.83 4.99
N ASN A 283 -6.91 11.74 4.26
CA ASN A 283 -6.25 11.49 2.97
C ASN A 283 -6.92 12.21 1.79
N ARG A 284 -8.17 12.67 1.93
CA ARG A 284 -8.96 13.32 0.87
C ARG A 284 -8.84 12.58 -0.48
N PRO A 285 -9.16 11.27 -0.53
CA PRO A 285 -8.98 10.48 -1.74
C PRO A 285 -9.75 11.07 -2.91
N SER A 286 -9.18 11.02 -4.10
CA SER A 286 -9.96 11.20 -5.33
C SER A 286 -10.74 9.93 -5.65
N ARG A 287 -10.14 8.75 -5.40
CA ARG A 287 -10.71 7.44 -5.69
C ARG A 287 -10.73 6.50 -4.50
N ILE A 288 -11.76 5.67 -4.40
CA ILE A 288 -11.85 4.59 -3.41
C ILE A 288 -11.66 3.25 -4.10
N ALA A 289 -10.83 2.39 -3.52
CA ALA A 289 -10.71 0.99 -3.91
C ALA A 289 -11.20 0.08 -2.78
N LEU A 290 -12.09 -0.86 -3.08
CA LEU A 290 -12.60 -1.85 -2.13
C LEU A 290 -12.21 -3.25 -2.60
N THR A 291 -11.43 -3.96 -1.81
CA THR A 291 -10.86 -5.26 -2.17
C THR A 291 -11.47 -6.40 -1.36
N PHE A 292 -11.27 -7.63 -1.86
CA PHE A 292 -11.80 -8.87 -1.29
C PHE A 292 -13.33 -8.93 -1.30
N VAL A 293 -13.99 -8.36 -2.30
CA VAL A 293 -15.46 -8.40 -2.39
C VAL A 293 -15.98 -9.84 -2.55
N ASP A 294 -15.15 -10.75 -3.04
CA ASP A 294 -15.38 -12.19 -3.04
C ASP A 294 -15.52 -12.80 -1.62
N HIS A 295 -15.07 -12.12 -0.57
CA HIS A 295 -15.33 -12.52 0.82
C HIS A 295 -16.72 -12.11 1.31
N VAL A 296 -17.40 -11.19 0.63
CA VAL A 296 -18.83 -10.87 0.90
C VAL A 296 -19.71 -11.91 0.23
N ASP A 297 -19.40 -12.24 -1.03
CA ASP A 297 -20.08 -13.28 -1.78
C ASP A 297 -19.08 -14.02 -2.69
N PRO A 298 -18.89 -15.34 -2.51
CA PRO A 298 -18.00 -16.14 -3.35
C PRO A 298 -18.33 -16.10 -4.86
N ALA A 299 -19.58 -15.81 -5.24
CA ALA A 299 -19.98 -15.65 -6.64
C ALA A 299 -19.40 -14.38 -7.29
N ALA A 300 -18.89 -13.43 -6.49
CA ALA A 300 -18.16 -12.29 -7.02
C ALA A 300 -16.73 -12.67 -7.48
N ALA A 301 -16.22 -13.86 -7.14
CA ALA A 301 -14.85 -14.26 -7.43
C ALA A 301 -14.52 -14.18 -8.94
N GLY A 302 -13.54 -13.36 -9.30
CA GLY A 302 -13.06 -13.18 -10.67
C GLY A 302 -13.95 -12.33 -11.57
N VAL A 303 -15.05 -11.77 -11.06
CA VAL A 303 -15.92 -10.88 -11.84
C VAL A 303 -15.17 -9.60 -12.22
N THR A 304 -15.19 -9.24 -13.49
CA THR A 304 -14.49 -8.06 -14.05
C THR A 304 -15.43 -7.10 -14.78
N ALA A 305 -16.59 -7.58 -15.22
CA ALA A 305 -17.72 -6.74 -15.62
C ALA A 305 -18.39 -6.15 -14.36
N ASP A 306 -19.09 -5.02 -14.49
CA ASP A 306 -19.81 -4.41 -13.36
C ASP A 306 -21.15 -5.11 -13.08
N GLU A 307 -21.09 -6.44 -12.92
CA GLU A 307 -22.21 -7.36 -12.76
C GLU A 307 -22.02 -8.19 -11.48
N LEU A 308 -21.81 -7.51 -10.36
CA LEU A 308 -21.64 -8.17 -9.07
C LEU A 308 -22.93 -8.88 -8.61
N PRO A 309 -22.85 -9.95 -7.80
CA PRO A 309 -24.01 -10.50 -7.10
C PRO A 309 -24.71 -9.45 -6.23
N GLU A 310 -26.03 -9.57 -6.03
CA GLU A 310 -26.86 -8.58 -5.30
C GLU A 310 -26.32 -8.28 -3.89
N SER A 311 -25.85 -9.30 -3.18
CA SER A 311 -25.22 -9.21 -1.85
C SER A 311 -23.95 -8.33 -1.86
N ALA A 312 -23.07 -8.54 -2.83
CA ALA A 312 -21.85 -7.77 -3.03
C ALA A 312 -22.17 -6.32 -3.45
N GLN A 313 -23.15 -6.13 -4.34
CA GLN A 313 -23.64 -4.80 -4.71
C GLN A 313 -24.19 -4.04 -3.51
N ALA A 314 -25.00 -4.69 -2.67
CA ALA A 314 -25.57 -4.10 -1.46
C ALA A 314 -24.49 -3.68 -0.46
N PHE A 315 -23.44 -4.49 -0.29
CA PHE A 315 -22.30 -4.14 0.56
C PHE A 315 -21.53 -2.93 0.00
N VAL A 316 -21.22 -2.93 -1.30
CA VAL A 316 -20.56 -1.80 -1.95
C VAL A 316 -21.38 -0.52 -1.76
N LYS A 317 -22.70 -0.58 -1.98
CA LYS A 317 -23.61 0.55 -1.78
C LYS A 317 -23.60 1.05 -0.33
N THR A 318 -23.57 0.14 0.65
CA THR A 318 -23.46 0.50 2.07
C THR A 318 -22.17 1.27 2.36
N VAL A 319 -21.05 0.84 1.76
CA VAL A 319 -19.77 1.56 1.88
C VAL A 319 -19.84 2.93 1.21
N GLU A 320 -20.42 3.02 0.01
CA GLU A 320 -20.56 4.27 -0.72
C GLU A 320 -21.42 5.29 0.02
N GLU A 321 -22.57 4.87 0.55
CA GLU A 321 -23.45 5.68 1.38
C GLU A 321 -22.77 6.09 2.68
N GLY A 322 -22.06 5.18 3.34
CA GLY A 322 -21.35 5.47 4.58
C GLY A 322 -20.22 6.49 4.43
N LEU A 323 -19.49 6.42 3.31
CA LEU A 323 -18.40 7.33 2.97
C LEU A 323 -18.84 8.59 2.23
N GLN A 324 -20.10 8.63 1.74
CA GLN A 324 -20.62 9.67 0.86
C GLN A 324 -19.74 9.85 -0.39
N ARG A 325 -19.18 8.74 -0.91
CA ARG A 325 -18.28 8.71 -2.07
C ARG A 325 -18.45 7.39 -2.82
N PRO A 326 -18.33 7.38 -4.16
CA PRO A 326 -18.37 6.14 -4.93
C PRO A 326 -17.16 5.26 -4.62
N VAL A 327 -17.33 3.94 -4.82
CA VAL A 327 -16.25 2.97 -4.89
C VAL A 327 -15.88 2.81 -6.36
N ASP A 328 -14.67 3.21 -6.69
CA ASP A 328 -14.24 3.34 -8.09
C ASP A 328 -13.53 2.09 -8.60
N LEU A 329 -12.83 1.37 -7.72
CA LEU A 329 -12.13 0.12 -8.04
C LEU A 329 -12.63 -0.98 -7.10
N ILE A 330 -13.12 -2.10 -7.65
CA ILE A 330 -13.64 -3.22 -6.86
C ILE A 330 -12.81 -4.47 -7.14
N GLY A 331 -12.04 -4.89 -6.14
CA GLY A 331 -11.23 -6.10 -6.20
C GLY A 331 -12.05 -7.35 -5.86
N THR A 332 -12.21 -8.23 -6.84
CA THR A 332 -13.06 -9.42 -6.82
C THR A 332 -12.28 -10.73 -6.70
N GLY A 333 -11.05 -10.69 -6.22
CA GLY A 333 -10.23 -11.89 -6.07
C GLY A 333 -8.74 -11.59 -5.99
N PRO A 334 -7.86 -12.60 -6.04
CA PRO A 334 -6.44 -12.41 -5.79
C PRO A 334 -5.61 -12.06 -7.03
N ASP A 335 -6.09 -12.36 -8.25
CA ASP A 335 -5.39 -11.96 -9.48
C ASP A 335 -5.48 -10.44 -9.69
N THR A 336 -4.41 -9.88 -10.25
CA THR A 336 -4.30 -8.45 -10.57
C THR A 336 -5.42 -7.97 -11.49
N GLU A 337 -5.86 -8.81 -12.43
CA GLU A 337 -6.90 -8.46 -13.40
C GLU A 337 -8.32 -8.64 -12.86
N HIS A 338 -8.50 -9.27 -11.69
CA HIS A 338 -9.81 -9.42 -11.03
C HIS A 338 -10.24 -8.11 -10.36
N VAL A 339 -10.41 -7.06 -11.15
CA VAL A 339 -10.79 -5.71 -10.73
C VAL A 339 -11.87 -5.17 -11.66
N ILE A 340 -12.97 -4.70 -11.10
CA ILE A 340 -13.96 -3.87 -11.80
C ILE A 340 -13.52 -2.41 -11.65
N ASP A 341 -13.32 -1.71 -12.76
CA ASP A 341 -12.92 -0.29 -12.79
C ASP A 341 -14.09 0.59 -13.25
N ARG A 342 -14.80 1.15 -12.27
CA ARG A 342 -15.94 2.06 -12.46
C ARG A 342 -15.50 3.50 -12.72
N TRP A 343 -14.22 3.84 -12.55
CA TRP A 343 -13.75 5.21 -12.75
C TRP A 343 -13.82 5.62 -14.22
N ARG A 344 -13.63 4.66 -15.13
CA ARG A 344 -13.50 4.90 -16.57
C ARG A 344 -14.65 4.38 -17.41
N THR A 345 -15.65 3.75 -16.81
CA THR A 345 -16.85 3.30 -17.52
C THR A 345 -17.71 4.50 -17.91
N PRO A 346 -17.93 4.79 -19.20
CA PRO A 346 -18.83 5.87 -19.62
C PRO A 346 -20.26 5.53 -19.16
N GLY A 347 -20.87 6.38 -18.33
CA GLY A 347 -22.28 6.26 -17.95
C GLY A 347 -22.61 5.50 -16.65
N GLY A 348 -21.62 5.22 -15.79
CA GLY A 348 -21.86 4.59 -14.48
C GLY A 348 -22.49 5.53 -13.45
N THR A 349 -23.77 5.85 -13.61
CA THR A 349 -24.67 6.21 -12.51
C THR A 349 -25.48 4.96 -12.16
N LEU A 350 -25.36 4.49 -10.91
CA LEU A 350 -26.45 3.76 -10.28
C LEU A 350 -27.61 4.73 -9.99
#